data_AF-A0A8C0AGQ7-F1
#
_entry.id   AF-A0A8C0AGQ7-F1
#
_cell.length_a   1.000
_cell.length_b   1.000
_cell.length_c   1.000
_cell.angle_alpha   90.00
_cell.angle_beta   90.00
_cell.angle_gamma   90.00
#
_symmetry.space_group_name_H-M   'P 1'
#
loop_
_entity.id
_entity.type
_entity.pdbx_description
1 polymer ?
#
loop_
_entity_poly.entity_id
_entity_poly.type
_entity_poly.pdbx_seq_one_letter_code
_entity_poly.pdbx_strand_id
1 'polypeptide(L)' 'MAERVAAFLKNVWAKEPVLVASFAIAGLAVILPTLSPYTKYSLMINRATPYNYPVAVVFQIYVCLGSQPL' A
#
# COMPACT_ATOMS: atom_id res chain seq x y z
N MET A 1 -7.20 9.69 33.86
CA MET A 1 -6.52 10.07 32.59
C MET A 1 -7.47 9.98 31.40
N ALA A 2 -8.17 8.86 31.20
CA ALA A 2 -9.16 8.68 30.12
C ALA A 2 -10.27 9.77 30.10
N GLU A 3 -10.74 10.19 31.28
CA GLU A 3 -11.77 11.22 31.41
C GLU A 3 -11.34 12.59 30.86
N ARG A 4 -10.07 12.98 31.08
CA ARG A 4 -9.49 14.22 30.54
C ARG A 4 -9.38 14.17 29.01
N VAL A 5 -9.01 13.01 28.45
CA VAL A 5 -8.92 12.81 27.01
C VAL A 5 -10.29 12.87 26.35
N ALA A 6 -11.30 12.21 26.94
CA ALA A 6 -12.66 12.25 26.44
C ALA A 6 -13.27 13.65 26.48
N ALA A 7 -13.03 14.42 27.56
CA ALA A 7 -13.47 15.80 27.66
C ALA A 7 -12.80 16.71 26.61
N PHE A 8 -11.49 16.56 26.38
CA PHE A 8 -10.77 17.28 25.34
C PHE A 8 -11.32 16.95 23.94
N LEU A 9 -11.52 15.66 23.64
CA LEU A 9 -12.01 15.22 22.34
C LEU A 9 -13.40 15.79 22.03
N LYS A 10 -14.32 15.79 23.00
CA LYS A 10 -15.64 16.42 22.87
C LYS A 10 -15.54 17.93 22.60
N ASN A 11 -14.65 18.63 23.27
CA ASN A 11 -14.45 20.07 23.11
C ASN A 11 -13.86 20.44 21.74
N VAL A 12 -12.85 19.71 21.26
CA VAL A 12 -12.25 19.98 19.93
C VAL A 12 -13.21 19.55 18.81
N TRP A 13 -14.00 18.50 19.02
CA TRP A 13 -15.02 18.10 18.04
C TRP A 13 -16.13 19.15 17.89
N ALA A 14 -16.51 19.84 18.97
CA ALA A 14 -17.49 20.92 18.93
C ALA A 14 -16.95 22.22 18.30
N LYS A 15 -15.65 22.50 18.44
CA LYS A 15 -15.03 23.75 17.99
C LYS A 15 -14.43 23.65 16.59
N GLU A 16 -13.74 22.56 16.31
CA GLU A 16 -12.96 22.37 15.09
C GLU A 16 -13.15 20.95 14.54
N PRO A 17 -14.38 20.57 14.15
CA PRO A 17 -14.70 19.22 13.68
C PRO A 17 -13.89 18.82 12.44
N VAL A 18 -13.56 19.79 11.58
CA VAL A 18 -12.78 19.58 10.35
C VAL A 18 -11.37 19.07 10.69
N LEU A 19 -10.72 19.67 11.70
CA LEU A 19 -9.39 19.27 12.15
C LEU A 19 -9.44 17.88 12.77
N VAL A 20 -10.41 17.58 13.64
CA VAL A 20 -10.56 16.24 14.24
C VAL A 20 -10.76 15.17 13.17
N ALA A 21 -11.63 15.43 12.18
CA ALA A 21 -11.85 14.51 11.06
C ALA A 21 -10.57 14.30 10.24
N SER A 22 -9.82 15.37 9.95
CA SER A 22 -8.58 15.28 9.17
C SER A 22 -7.53 14.39 9.85
N PHE A 23 -7.30 14.57 11.16
CA PHE A 23 -6.36 13.76 11.92
C PHE A 23 -6.84 12.31 12.07
N ALA A 24 -8.14 12.09 12.26
CA ALA A 24 -8.71 10.74 12.34
C ALA A 24 -8.54 10.00 11.00
N ILE A 25 -8.87 10.63 9.88
CA ILE A 25 -8.73 10.04 8.54
C ILE A 25 -7.26 9.79 8.22
N ALA A 26 -6.37 10.75 8.50
CA ALA A 26 -4.94 10.58 8.28
C ALA A 26 -4.36 9.44 9.14
N GLY A 27 -4.73 9.37 10.42
CA GLY A 27 -4.33 8.29 11.31
C GLY A 27 -4.81 6.93 10.82
N LEU A 28 -6.08 6.83 10.42
CA LEU A 28 -6.65 5.62 9.85
C LEU A 28 -5.94 5.23 8.54
N ALA A 29 -5.67 6.18 7.64
CA ALA A 29 -4.98 5.91 6.38
C ALA A 29 -3.57 5.32 6.57
N VAL A 30 -2.88 5.65 7.68
CA VAL A 30 -1.56 5.10 8.01
C VAL A 30 -1.68 3.70 8.63
N ILE A 31 -2.66 3.47 9.50
CA ILE A 31 -2.78 2.24 10.29
C ILE A 31 -3.51 1.12 9.53
N LEU A 32 -4.54 1.44 8.74
CA LEU A 32 -5.33 0.43 8.03
C LEU A 32 -4.52 -0.44 7.06
N PRO A 33 -3.57 0.08 6.25
CA PRO A 33 -2.81 -0.73 5.30
C PRO A 33 -1.98 -1.83 5.96
N THR A 34 -1.47 -1.61 7.17
CA THR A 34 -0.64 -2.59 7.89
C THR A 34 -1.48 -3.65 8.59
N LEU A 35 -2.70 -3.32 9.02
CA LEU A 35 -3.63 -4.26 9.63
C LEU A 35 -4.43 -5.07 8.60
N SER A 36 -4.63 -4.53 7.40
CA SER A 36 -5.47 -5.16 6.38
C SER A 36 -4.76 -6.34 5.71
N PRO A 37 -5.33 -7.56 5.73
CA PRO A 37 -4.80 -8.69 4.96
C PRO A 37 -4.91 -8.47 3.44
N TYR A 38 -5.72 -7.50 3.00
CA TYR A 38 -5.97 -7.25 1.60
C TYR A 38 -4.87 -6.45 0.90
N THR A 39 -4.02 -5.75 1.63
CA THR A 39 -2.90 -4.97 1.07
C THR A 39 -1.92 -5.85 0.27
N LYS A 40 -1.85 -7.15 0.57
CA LYS A 40 -1.05 -8.11 -0.22
C LYS A 40 -1.58 -8.28 -1.65
N TYR A 41 -2.91 -8.34 -1.82
CA TYR A 41 -3.50 -8.63 -3.13
C TYR A 41 -3.36 -7.47 -4.11
N SER A 42 -3.38 -6.22 -3.64
CA SER A 42 -3.12 -5.06 -4.51
C SER A 42 -1.72 -5.12 -5.13
N LEU A 43 -0.71 -5.53 -4.34
CA LEU A 43 0.64 -5.74 -4.85
C LEU A 43 0.72 -6.89 -5.87
N MET A 44 -0.01 -7.98 -5.63
CA MET A 44 -0.05 -9.12 -6.56
C MET A 44 -0.69 -8.71 -7.89
N ILE A 45 -1.77 -7.93 -7.87
CA ILE A 45 -2.42 -7.41 -9.08
C ILE A 45 -1.44 -6.53 -9.87
N ASN A 46 -0.77 -5.60 -9.20
CA ASN A 46 0.20 -4.70 -9.86
C ASN A 46 1.40 -5.45 -10.49
N ARG A 47 1.77 -6.62 -9.95
CA ARG A 47 2.82 -7.48 -10.53
C ARG A 47 2.31 -8.35 -11.67
N ALA A 48 1.04 -8.73 -11.62
CA ALA A 48 0.42 -9.59 -12.62
C ALA A 48 0.10 -8.85 -13.91
N THR A 49 0.03 -7.51 -13.90
CA THR A 49 -0.20 -6.67 -15.08
C THR A 49 1.11 -6.44 -15.85
N PRO A 50 1.30 -7.06 -17.04
CA PRO A 50 2.53 -6.89 -17.81
C PRO A 50 2.51 -5.57 -18.58
N TYR A 51 3.34 -4.61 -18.17
CA TYR A 51 3.56 -3.37 -18.92
C TYR A 51 4.63 -3.51 -20.02
N ASN A 52 5.55 -4.44 -19.83
CA ASN A 52 6.61 -4.75 -20.78
C ASN A 52 6.27 -6.05 -21.52
N TYR A 53 6.78 -6.18 -22.75
CA TYR A 53 6.61 -7.40 -23.52
C TYR A 53 7.27 -8.59 -22.78
N PRO A 54 6.51 -9.65 -22.44
CA PRO A 54 7.07 -10.79 -21.75
C PRO A 54 7.96 -11.57 -22.71
N VAL A 55 9.28 -11.42 -22.57
CA VAL A 55 10.24 -12.27 -23.30
C VAL A 55 10.20 -13.68 -22.73
N ALA A 56 9.93 -14.65 -23.60
CA ALA A 56 9.91 -16.05 -23.19
C ALA A 56 11.34 -16.50 -22.83
N VAL A 57 11.50 -17.11 -21.66
CA VAL A 57 12.81 -17.56 -21.16
C VAL A 57 13.47 -18.57 -22.10
N VAL A 58 12.67 -19.34 -22.85
CA VAL A 58 13.15 -20.25 -23.91
C VAL A 58 13.96 -19.49 -24.98
N PHE A 59 13.53 -18.29 -25.37
CA PHE A 59 14.24 -17.47 -26.35
C PHE A 59 15.56 -16.93 -25.79
N GLN A 60 15.60 -16.57 -24.50
CA GLN A 60 16.82 -16.15 -23.80
C GLN A 60 17.84 -17.30 -23.66
N ILE A 61 17.40 -18.53 -23.33
CA ILE A 61 18.28 -19.69 -23.22
C ILE A 61 18.93 -20.02 -24.57
N TYR A 62 18.19 -19.97 -25.68
CA TYR A 62 18.76 -20.17 -27.02
C TYR A 62 19.77 -19.06 -27.40
N VAL A 63 19.51 -17.80 -27.05
CA VAL A 63 20.47 -16.71 -27.28
C VAL A 63 21.74 -16.89 -26.43
N CYS A 64 21.62 -17.40 -25.19
CA CYS A 64 22.74 -17.61 -24.27
C CYS A 64 23.54 -18.90 -24.57
N LEU A 65 22.89 -19.98 -25.01
CA LEU A 65 23.57 -21.21 -25.46
C LEU A 65 24.15 -21.05 -26.89
N GLY A 66 23.50 -20.27 -27.74
CA GLY A 66 23.97 -19.97 -29.10
C GLY A 66 25.16 -19.00 -29.16
N SER A 67 25.57 -18.42 -28.03
CA SER A 67 26.74 -17.54 -27.92
C SER A 67 27.94 -18.20 -27.21
N GLN A 68 27.93 -19.54 -27.00
CA GLN A 68 29.15 -20.27 -26.66
C GLN A 68 29.96 -20.52 -27.96
N PRO A 69 31.13 -19.89 -28.15
CA PRO A 69 31.95 -20.15 -29.34
C PRO A 69 32.52 -21.57 -29.25
N LEU A 70 32.36 -22.34 -30.33
CA LEU A 70 33.16 -23.52 -30.64
C LEU A 70 34.62 -23.13 -30.90
#